data_AF-A0AAW2TPN3-F1
#
_entry.id   AF-A0AAW2TPN3-F1
#
_cell.length_a   1.000
_cell.length_b   1.000
_cell.length_c   1.000
_cell.angle_alpha   90.00
_cell.angle_beta   90.00
_cell.angle_gamma   90.00
#
_symmetry.space_group_name_H-M   'P 1'
#
loop_
_entity.id
_entity.type
_entity.pdbx_description
1 polymer ?
#
loop_
_entity_poly.entity_id
_entity_poly.type
_entity_poly.pdbx_seq_one_letter_code
_entity_poly.pdbx_strand_id
1 'polypeptide(L)'
;MWLFPTLKTSRLEKGKETNYRIQILEILKLDVVYLSMLKLKLMESIRSQNFELDLYLEENYYIFEKDKKDGKDFDVLEWWRVHALKYKILFIMARDLLAIPLTTIAFEATFSAESRVIDKYYASLTSVTVQMLMCGGD
;
A
#
# COMPACT_ATOMS: atom_id res chain seq x y z
N MET A 1 -58.57 -33.98 42.81
CA MET A 1 -58.72 -33.61 41.38
C MET A 1 -57.85 -32.39 41.14
N TRP A 2 -56.57 -32.60 40.82
CA TRP A 2 -55.62 -31.51 40.56
C TRP A 2 -55.49 -31.35 39.05
N LEU A 3 -56.12 -30.32 38.47
CA LEU A 3 -55.90 -29.94 37.09
C LEU A 3 -54.73 -28.96 37.05
N PHE A 4 -53.56 -29.43 36.60
CA PHE A 4 -52.50 -28.55 36.13
C PHE A 4 -52.91 -27.99 34.76
N PRO A 5 -52.98 -26.67 34.55
CA PRO A 5 -53.14 -26.10 33.22
C PRO A 5 -51.79 -26.14 32.51
N THR A 6 -51.56 -27.14 31.66
CA THR A 6 -50.38 -27.18 30.80
C THR A 6 -50.70 -26.77 29.37
N LEU A 7 -49.80 -25.91 28.86
CA LEU A 7 -49.45 -25.75 27.45
C LEU A 7 -50.37 -24.89 26.58
N LYS A 8 -50.28 -23.57 26.76
CA LYS A 8 -50.60 -22.61 25.68
C LYS A 8 -49.48 -21.60 25.36
N THR A 9 -48.27 -21.84 25.84
CA THR A 9 -47.11 -20.96 25.61
C THR A 9 -46.16 -21.44 24.50
N SER A 10 -46.28 -22.67 24.02
CA SER A 10 -45.27 -23.30 23.14
C SER A 10 -45.32 -22.90 21.66
N ARG A 11 -46.45 -22.38 21.15
CA ARG A 11 -46.63 -22.11 19.71
C ARG A 11 -46.15 -20.73 19.26
N LEU A 12 -46.31 -19.70 20.10
CA LEU A 12 -45.87 -18.33 19.80
C LEU A 12 -44.34 -18.17 19.96
N GLU A 13 -43.76 -18.82 20.97
CA GLU A 13 -42.30 -18.83 21.22
C GLU A 13 -41.53 -19.52 20.08
N LYS A 14 -41.99 -20.70 19.62
CA LYS A 14 -41.42 -21.38 18.44
C LYS A 14 -41.51 -20.56 17.15
N GLY A 15 -42.61 -19.81 16.98
CA GLY A 15 -42.80 -18.92 15.83
C GLY A 15 -41.79 -17.76 15.82
N LYS A 16 -41.41 -17.25 17.00
CA LYS A 16 -40.36 -16.23 17.12
C LYS A 16 -38.97 -16.83 16.89
N GLU A 17 -38.68 -17.97 17.50
CA GLU A 17 -37.38 -18.65 17.33
C GLU A 17 -37.10 -19.03 15.87
N THR A 18 -38.12 -19.51 15.15
CA THR A 18 -38.00 -19.79 13.71
C THR A 18 -37.79 -18.52 12.89
N ASN A 19 -38.44 -17.41 13.25
CA ASN A 19 -38.23 -16.12 12.58
C ASN A 19 -36.79 -15.62 12.77
N TYR A 20 -36.25 -15.64 13.99
CA TYR A 20 -34.86 -15.27 14.25
C TYR A 20 -33.87 -16.19 13.53
N ARG A 21 -34.15 -17.50 13.48
CA ARG A 21 -33.30 -18.45 12.74
C ARG A 21 -33.29 -18.16 11.24
N ILE A 22 -34.45 -17.88 10.65
CA ILE A 22 -34.53 -17.53 9.22
C ILE A 22 -33.77 -16.23 8.96
N GLN A 23 -33.95 -15.23 9.82
CA GLN A 23 -33.28 -13.94 9.67
C GLN A 23 -31.75 -14.04 9.84
N ILE A 24 -31.27 -14.86 10.78
CA ILE A 24 -29.84 -15.18 10.93
C ILE A 24 -29.31 -15.90 9.67
N LEU A 25 -30.05 -16.88 9.14
CA LEU A 25 -29.63 -17.57 7.92
C LEU A 25 -29.61 -16.65 6.69
N GLU A 26 -30.50 -15.66 6.63
CA GLU A 26 -30.56 -14.67 5.56
C GLU A 26 -29.38 -13.69 5.63
N ILE A 27 -29.03 -13.24 6.84
CA ILE A 27 -27.82 -12.43 7.09
C ILE A 27 -26.55 -13.22 6.75
N LEU A 28 -26.43 -14.46 7.24
CA LEU A 28 -25.26 -15.30 6.95
C LEU A 28 -25.13 -15.62 5.45
N LYS A 29 -26.25 -15.79 4.74
CA LYS A 29 -26.24 -15.93 3.28
C LYS A 29 -25.72 -14.67 2.59
N LEU A 30 -26.15 -13.48 3.03
CA LEU A 30 -25.66 -12.22 2.49
C LEU A 30 -24.15 -12.05 2.74
N ASP A 31 -23.67 -12.40 3.93
CA ASP A 31 -22.23 -12.34 4.26
C ASP A 31 -21.41 -13.29 3.37
N VAL A 32 -21.87 -14.54 3.19
CA VAL A 32 -21.18 -15.51 2.31
C VAL A 32 -21.18 -15.04 0.85
N VAL A 33 -22.28 -14.48 0.36
CA VAL A 33 -22.37 -13.91 -1.00
C VAL A 33 -21.45 -12.71 -1.15
N TYR A 34 -21.44 -11.80 -0.17
CA TYR A 34 -20.57 -10.62 -0.20
C TYR A 34 -19.09 -10.99 -0.14
N LEU A 35 -18.71 -11.93 0.72
CA LEU A 35 -17.34 -12.44 0.84
C LEU A 35 -16.91 -13.19 -0.44
N SER A 36 -17.80 -13.97 -1.06
CA SER A 36 -17.49 -14.63 -2.33
C SER A 36 -17.32 -13.65 -3.48
N MET A 37 -18.15 -12.59 -3.53
CA MET A 37 -18.00 -11.49 -4.50
C MET A 37 -16.69 -10.72 -4.30
N LEU A 38 -16.32 -10.39 -3.06
CA LEU A 38 -15.03 -9.78 -2.74
C LEU A 38 -13.85 -10.66 -3.15
N LYS A 39 -13.93 -11.98 -2.87
CA LYS A 39 -12.90 -12.94 -3.24
C LYS A 39 -12.77 -13.07 -4.76
N LEU A 40 -13.87 -13.08 -5.50
CA LEU A 40 -13.87 -13.09 -6.97
C LEU A 40 -13.21 -11.82 -7.54
N LYS A 41 -13.60 -10.64 -7.04
CA LYS A 41 -13.03 -9.36 -7.48
C LYS A 41 -11.52 -9.26 -7.19
N LEU A 42 -11.09 -9.80 -6.04
CA LEU A 42 -9.67 -9.89 -5.70
C LEU A 42 -8.93 -10.84 -6.65
N MET A 43 -9.49 -12.01 -6.95
CA MET A 43 -8.89 -12.97 -7.88
C MET A 43 -8.78 -12.44 -9.30
N GLU A 44 -9.78 -11.71 -9.80
CA GLU A 44 -9.74 -11.06 -11.11
C GLU A 44 -8.66 -9.97 -11.16
N SER A 45 -8.56 -9.15 -10.11
CA SER A 45 -7.50 -8.14 -10.00
C SER A 45 -6.10 -8.76 -9.99
N ILE A 46 -5.88 -9.81 -9.19
CA ILE A 46 -4.58 -10.51 -9.12
C ILE A 46 -4.25 -11.14 -10.48
N ARG A 47 -5.22 -11.79 -11.12
CA ARG A 47 -5.02 -12.42 -12.44
C ARG A 47 -4.67 -11.38 -13.51
N SER A 48 -5.35 -10.23 -13.49
CA SER A 48 -5.07 -9.13 -14.42
C SER A 48 -3.66 -8.57 -14.25
N GLN A 49 -3.17 -8.44 -13.01
CA GLN A 49 -1.82 -7.96 -12.71
C GLN A 49 -0.74 -8.91 -13.24
N ASN A 50 -0.90 -10.21 -12.97
CA ASN A 50 0.03 -11.23 -13.46
C ASN A 50 0.05 -11.24 -14.99
N PHE A 51 -1.12 -11.15 -15.64
CA PHE A 51 -1.22 -11.12 -17.09
C PHE A 51 -0.55 -9.88 -17.72
N GLU A 52 -0.76 -8.69 -17.16
CA GLU A 52 -0.06 -7.48 -17.63
C GLU A 52 1.46 -7.56 -17.45
N LEU A 53 1.92 -8.11 -16.31
CA LEU A 53 3.35 -8.28 -16.01
C LEU A 53 4.03 -9.27 -16.96
N ASP A 54 3.41 -10.41 -17.20
CA ASP A 54 3.92 -11.43 -18.12
C ASP A 54 4.04 -10.83 -19.54
N LEU A 55 3.00 -10.15 -20.02
CA LEU A 55 3.02 -9.45 -21.32
C LEU A 55 4.11 -8.38 -21.41
N TYR A 56 4.28 -7.59 -20.36
CA TYR A 56 5.34 -6.58 -20.31
C TYR A 56 6.73 -7.22 -20.40
N LEU A 57 6.98 -8.30 -19.65
CA LEU A 57 8.28 -8.96 -19.64
C LEU A 57 8.63 -9.63 -20.98
N GLU A 58 7.64 -10.19 -21.68
CA GLU A 58 7.84 -10.78 -23.02
C GLU A 58 8.15 -9.73 -24.10
N GLU A 59 7.53 -8.56 -24.03
CA GLU A 59 7.60 -7.54 -25.07
C GLU A 59 8.78 -6.58 -24.91
N ASN A 60 9.17 -6.28 -23.66
CA ASN A 60 10.10 -5.19 -23.39
C ASN A 60 11.59 -5.52 -23.63
N TYR A 61 11.93 -6.78 -23.90
CA TYR A 61 13.26 -7.16 -24.36
C TYR A 61 13.65 -6.45 -25.67
N TYR A 62 12.67 -6.13 -26.53
CA TYR A 62 12.91 -5.57 -27.86
C TYR A 62 12.99 -4.04 -27.93
N ILE A 63 12.44 -3.32 -26.96
CA ILE A 63 12.29 -1.85 -27.04
C ILE A 63 13.58 -1.15 -26.58
N PHE A 64 14.14 -1.57 -25.45
CA PHE A 64 15.39 -0.99 -24.92
C PHE A 64 16.60 -1.18 -25.85
N GLU A 65 16.62 -2.28 -26.62
CA GLU A 65 17.72 -2.56 -27.55
C GLU A 65 17.64 -1.72 -28.83
N LYS A 66 16.44 -1.27 -29.21
CA LYS A 66 16.19 -0.45 -30.39
C LYS A 66 16.55 1.01 -30.15
N ASP A 67 16.07 1.60 -29.07
CA ASP A 67 16.32 3.03 -28.77
C ASP A 67 17.80 3.30 -28.49
N LYS A 68 18.51 2.33 -27.90
CA LYS A 68 19.96 2.40 -27.67
C LYS A 68 20.77 2.38 -28.97
N LYS A 69 20.27 1.75 -30.04
CA LYS A 69 20.92 1.72 -31.37
C LYS A 69 20.71 3.02 -32.15
N ASP A 70 19.58 3.69 -31.94
CA ASP A 70 19.25 4.97 -32.60
C ASP A 70 19.84 6.20 -31.90
N GLY A 71 20.55 6.02 -30.77
CA GLY A 71 21.22 7.10 -30.04
C GLY A 71 20.25 8.10 -29.39
N LYS A 72 19.00 7.71 -29.16
CA LYS A 72 17.99 8.54 -28.51
C LYS A 72 17.94 8.23 -27.01
N ASP A 73 17.84 9.28 -26.21
CA ASP A 73 17.57 9.13 -24.78
C ASP A 73 16.17 8.55 -24.58
N PHE A 74 16.08 7.49 -23.78
CA PHE A 74 14.83 6.82 -23.47
C PHE A 74 14.07 7.60 -22.38
N ASP A 75 12.91 8.15 -22.73
CA ASP A 75 12.00 8.77 -21.77
C ASP A 75 11.04 7.75 -21.18
N VAL A 76 11.35 7.30 -19.96
CA VAL A 76 10.56 6.30 -19.22
C VAL A 76 9.15 6.78 -18.89
N LEU A 77 8.95 8.09 -18.63
CA LEU A 77 7.65 8.63 -18.28
C LEU A 77 6.74 8.68 -19.51
N GLU A 78 7.30 9.11 -20.65
CA GLU A 78 6.57 9.12 -21.91
C GLU A 78 6.24 7.70 -22.38
N TRP A 79 7.17 6.75 -22.20
CA TRP A 79 6.93 5.35 -22.52
C TRP A 79 5.73 4.79 -21.76
N TRP A 80 5.71 4.97 -20.42
CA TRP A 80 4.59 4.53 -19.58
C TRP A 80 3.29 5.23 -19.96
N ARG A 81 3.32 6.52 -20.31
CA ARG A 81 2.14 7.29 -20.73
C ARG A 81 1.52 6.71 -22.01
N VAL A 82 2.34 6.40 -23.02
CA VAL A 82 1.86 5.84 -24.29
C VAL A 82 1.27 4.43 -24.09
N HIS A 83 1.80 3.65 -23.15
CA HIS A 83 1.36 2.27 -22.89
C HIS A 83 0.32 2.14 -21.75
N ALA A 84 -0.17 3.26 -21.20
CA ALA A 84 -1.08 3.27 -20.04
C ALA A 84 -2.38 2.49 -20.27
N LEU A 85 -2.89 2.45 -21.51
CA LEU A 85 -4.10 1.69 -21.83
C LEU A 85 -3.85 0.18 -21.92
N LYS A 86 -2.62 -0.21 -22.25
CA LYS A 86 -2.20 -1.60 -22.44
C LYS A 86 -1.82 -2.25 -21.11
N TYR A 87 -1.11 -1.51 -20.25
CA TYR A 87 -0.68 -1.96 -18.94
C TYR A 87 -1.25 -1.06 -17.86
N LYS A 88 -2.56 -1.17 -17.60
CA LYS A 88 -3.27 -0.19 -16.76
C LYS A 88 -2.79 -0.22 -15.32
N ILE A 89 -2.57 -1.42 -14.77
CA ILE A 89 -2.15 -1.57 -13.38
C ILE A 89 -0.64 -1.32 -13.26
N LEU A 90 0.16 -1.83 -14.20
CA LEU A 90 1.60 -1.53 -14.20
C LEU A 90 1.89 -0.05 -14.39
N PHE A 91 1.11 0.66 -15.22
CA PHE A 91 1.22 2.11 -15.37
C PHE A 91 0.97 2.85 -14.06
N ILE A 92 -0.07 2.46 -13.31
CA ILE A 92 -0.36 3.05 -11.99
C ILE A 92 0.79 2.78 -11.04
N MET A 93 1.29 1.54 -10.97
CA MET A 93 2.43 1.19 -10.14
C MET A 93 3.70 1.97 -10.53
N ALA A 94 4.01 2.05 -11.82
CA ALA A 94 5.15 2.78 -12.33
C ALA A 94 5.06 4.27 -12.04
N ARG A 95 3.89 4.89 -12.24
CA ARG A 95 3.64 6.29 -11.87
C ARG A 95 3.88 6.49 -10.37
N ASP A 96 3.34 5.62 -9.53
CA ASP A 96 3.45 5.77 -8.07
C ASP A 96 4.90 5.58 -7.60
N LEU A 97 5.65 4.64 -8.19
CA LEU A 97 7.07 4.43 -7.92
C LEU A 97 7.96 5.58 -8.43
N LEU A 98 7.72 6.07 -9.65
CA LEU A 98 8.49 7.15 -10.26
C LEU A 98 8.15 8.53 -9.69
N ALA A 99 6.97 8.68 -9.09
CA ALA A 99 6.54 9.91 -8.41
C ALA A 99 7.15 10.06 -7.01
N ILE A 100 7.65 8.97 -6.40
CA ILE A 100 8.49 9.06 -5.21
C ILE A 100 9.80 9.69 -5.69
N PRO A 101 10.09 10.96 -5.36
CA PRO A 101 11.41 11.49 -5.65
C PRO A 101 12.39 10.58 -4.89
N LEU A 102 13.57 10.29 -5.46
CA LEU A 102 14.67 9.60 -4.75
C LEU A 102 15.20 10.48 -3.59
N THR A 103 14.31 10.89 -2.69
CA THR A 103 14.61 11.67 -1.51
C THR A 103 15.48 10.88 -0.55
N THR A 104 15.63 9.56 -0.70
CA THR A 104 16.65 8.79 0.03
C THR A 104 18.07 9.20 -0.34
N ILE A 105 18.35 9.45 -1.62
CA ILE A 105 19.70 9.87 -2.08
C ILE A 105 19.91 11.38 -1.82
N ALA A 106 18.86 12.19 -1.96
CA ALA A 106 18.91 13.60 -1.59
C ALA A 106 18.99 13.81 -0.06
N PHE A 107 18.38 12.95 0.76
CA PHE A 107 18.52 13.00 2.22
C PHE A 107 19.95 12.74 2.62
N GLU A 108 20.64 11.76 2.02
CA GLU A 108 22.03 11.48 2.36
C GLU A 108 22.95 12.67 2.02
N ALA A 109 22.73 13.35 0.88
CA ALA A 109 23.48 14.54 0.49
C ALA A 109 23.19 15.76 1.37
N THR A 110 21.92 16.02 1.70
CA THR A 110 21.51 17.12 2.59
C THR A 110 21.89 16.85 4.04
N PHE A 111 21.73 15.62 4.52
CA PHE A 111 22.15 15.18 5.85
C PHE A 111 23.67 15.18 6.00
N SER A 112 24.43 14.82 4.96
CA SER A 112 25.90 14.95 4.98
C SER A 112 26.35 16.41 5.03
N ALA A 113 25.66 17.30 4.30
CA ALA A 113 25.93 18.74 4.38
C ALA A 113 25.59 19.32 5.76
N GLU A 114 24.46 18.92 6.33
CA GLU A 114 23.99 19.39 7.64
C GLU A 114 24.83 18.81 8.80
N SER A 115 25.24 17.53 8.69
CA SER A 115 26.21 16.87 9.58
C SER A 115 27.50 17.67 9.71
N ARG A 116 28.06 18.16 8.60
CA ARG A 116 29.30 18.97 8.61
C ARG A 116 29.12 20.34 9.26
N VAL A 117 27.94 20.95 9.13
CA VAL A 117 27.63 22.26 9.75
C VAL A 117 27.46 22.11 11.26
N ILE A 118 26.77 21.04 11.68
CA ILE A 118 26.58 20.70 13.09
C ILE A 118 27.92 20.36 13.76
N ASP A 119 28.77 19.57 13.11
CA ASP A 119 30.09 19.17 13.64
C ASP A 119 31.03 20.39 13.83
N LYS A 120 30.99 21.35 12.90
CA LYS A 120 31.73 22.62 13.02
C LYS A 120 31.21 23.48 14.18
N TYR A 121 29.91 23.50 14.40
CA TYR A 121 29.30 24.21 15.53
C TYR A 121 29.76 23.58 16.87
N TYR A 122 29.72 22.25 16.99
CA TYR A 122 30.22 21.56 18.18
C TYR A 122 31.73 21.73 18.38
N ALA A 123 32.55 21.65 17.32
CA ALA A 123 33.98 21.91 17.40
C ALA A 123 34.29 23.36 17.85
N SER A 124 33.50 24.34 17.41
CA SER A 124 33.65 25.74 17.84
C SER A 124 33.21 25.96 19.30
N LEU A 125 32.17 25.25 19.74
CA LEU A 125 31.71 25.22 21.13
C LEU A 125 32.75 24.58 22.04
N THR A 126 33.40 23.49 21.62
CA THR A 126 34.46 22.85 22.41
C THR A 126 35.64 23.81 22.61
N SER A 127 36.04 24.58 21.60
CA SER A 127 37.12 25.58 21.78
C SER A 127 36.75 26.71 22.74
N VAL A 128 35.55 27.30 22.60
CA VAL A 128 35.10 28.42 23.44
C VAL A 128 34.80 27.98 24.87
N THR A 129 34.23 26.78 25.04
CA THR A 129 33.86 26.24 26.36
C THR A 129 35.10 25.72 27.12
N VAL A 130 36.09 25.13 26.43
CA VAL A 130 37.37 24.74 27.05
C VAL A 130 38.15 25.97 27.50
N GLN A 131 38.18 27.06 26.70
CA GLN A 131 38.85 28.29 27.09
C GLN A 131 38.14 29.01 28.25
N MET A 132 36.80 28.95 28.30
CA MET A 132 36.03 29.55 29.39
C MET A 132 36.10 28.76 30.71
N LEU A 133 36.19 27.43 30.65
CA LEU A 133 36.41 26.57 31.83
C LEU A 133 37.84 26.67 32.37
N MET A 134 38.82 27.04 31.54
CA MET A 134 40.22 27.26 31.96
C MET A 134 40.47 28.64 32.61
N CYS A 135 39.55 29.61 32.46
CA CYS A 135 39.70 30.97 32.99
C CYS A 135 38.76 31.31 34.16
N GLY A 136 38.14 30.33 34.80
CA GLY A 136 37.24 30.52 35.95
C GLY A 136 37.80 30.07 37.30
N GLY A 137 39.12 29.85 37.39
CA GLY A 137 39.79 29.48 38.63
C GLY A 137 40.81 30.52 39.01
N ASP A 138 40.35 31.57 39.69
CA ASP A 138 41.09 32.39 40.66
C ASP A 138 40.08 33.10 41.59
#